data_AF-A0A356BB49-F1
#
_entry.id   AF-A0A356BB49-F1
#
_cell.length_a   1.000
_cell.length_b   1.000
_cell.length_c   1.000
_cell.angle_alpha   90.00
_cell.angle_beta   90.00
_cell.angle_gamma   90.00
#
_symmetry.space_group_name_H-M   'P 1'
#
loop_
_entity.id
_entity.type
_entity.pdbx_description
1 polymer ?
#
loop_
_entity_poly.entity_id
_entity_poly.type
_entity_poly.pdbx_seq_one_letter_code
_entity_poly.pdbx_strand_id
1 'polypeptide(L)'
;QMSHSPTAGTASIKGKQQICITPAGYDWQLKLKGERLNGKLTLQAGPAPQPLALCTATGYNGWTYTQKHNALKVTGSLQYRDKPLDLSEALAGYDFSAGYMRRETSWRWGSISAQLPEGAFGLNLACGVNETGTTENCLWLNGEKQLLGPVSISLNRQHSTQPWQFSSADNRINLQFLPQQCRQERLNLGLLASNFRQYCGEFSGEIQLNSGKKLKLDQIPGLAEDHFARW
;
A
#
# COMPACT_ATOMS: atom_id res chain seq x y z
N GLN A 1 11.41 17.28 -0.43
CA GLN A 1 10.97 17.50 -1.84
C GLN A 1 10.16 16.29 -2.23
N MET A 2 8.97 16.48 -2.80
CA MET A 2 8.13 15.39 -3.29
C MET A 2 8.19 15.34 -4.81
N SER A 3 8.01 14.15 -5.39
CA SER A 3 7.87 14.02 -6.84
C SER A 3 6.50 14.53 -7.29
N HIS A 4 6.45 15.14 -8.48
CA HIS A 4 5.19 15.57 -9.10
C HIS A 4 4.54 14.46 -9.94
N SER A 5 5.25 13.36 -10.19
CA SER A 5 4.79 12.26 -11.04
C SER A 5 5.16 10.91 -10.43
N PRO A 6 4.32 9.88 -10.62
CA PRO A 6 4.64 8.51 -10.24
C PRO A 6 5.59 7.82 -11.22
N THR A 7 5.92 8.43 -12.37
CA THR A 7 6.76 7.84 -13.41
C THR A 7 8.01 8.63 -13.76
N ALA A 8 8.13 9.85 -13.24
CA ALA A 8 9.29 10.69 -13.42
C ALA A 8 9.49 11.61 -12.22
N GLY A 9 10.69 12.21 -12.12
CA GLY A 9 11.03 13.17 -11.06
C GLY A 9 11.80 12.52 -9.91
N THR A 10 11.83 13.20 -8.77
CA THR A 10 12.54 12.71 -7.59
C THR A 10 11.87 13.19 -6.32
N ALA A 11 11.70 12.29 -5.36
CA ALA A 11 11.30 12.60 -4.00
C ALA A 11 12.50 12.35 -3.07
N SER A 12 12.70 13.25 -2.10
CA SER A 12 13.74 13.07 -1.09
C SER A 12 13.32 13.57 0.27
N ILE A 13 13.60 12.76 1.29
CA ILE A 13 13.45 13.07 2.71
C ILE A 13 14.84 13.05 3.33
N LYS A 14 15.16 14.11 4.09
CA LYS A 14 16.41 14.23 4.84
C LYS A 14 16.08 14.23 6.33
N GLY A 15 16.71 13.33 7.08
CA GLY A 15 16.60 13.20 8.53
C GLY A 15 17.65 12.23 9.03
N LYS A 16 17.40 11.53 10.15
CA LYS A 16 18.25 10.41 10.62
C LYS A 16 18.40 9.31 9.57
N GLN A 17 17.38 9.14 8.74
CA GLN A 17 17.40 8.34 7.53
C GLN A 17 17.25 9.27 6.33
N GLN A 18 18.17 9.18 5.38
CA GLN A 18 18.05 9.80 4.07
C GLN A 18 17.40 8.80 3.11
N ILE A 19 16.34 9.24 2.45
CA ILE A 19 15.60 8.45 1.48
C ILE A 19 15.51 9.29 0.22
N CYS A 20 15.95 8.74 -0.91
CA CYS A 20 15.76 9.31 -2.23
C CYS A 20 15.06 8.29 -3.10
N ILE A 21 13.98 8.70 -3.75
CA ILE A 21 13.15 7.87 -4.62
C ILE A 21 13.13 8.54 -6.00
N THR A 22 13.50 7.79 -7.03
CA THR A 22 13.55 8.25 -8.41
C THR A 22 12.78 7.25 -9.28
N PRO A 23 11.53 7.56 -9.67
CA PRO A 23 10.83 6.81 -10.68
C PRO A 23 11.55 6.90 -12.04
N ALA A 24 11.59 5.79 -12.76
CA ALA A 24 12.11 5.67 -14.11
C ALA A 24 11.09 4.92 -14.97
N GLY A 25 10.04 5.61 -15.40
CA GLY A 25 8.85 4.95 -15.93
C GLY A 25 8.10 4.25 -14.80
N TYR A 26 7.80 2.96 -14.96
CA TYR A 26 7.13 2.18 -13.91
C TYR A 26 8.10 1.50 -12.94
N ASP A 27 9.40 1.54 -13.23
CA ASP A 27 10.44 1.11 -12.28
C ASP A 27 10.70 2.21 -11.25
N TRP A 28 10.96 1.83 -10.01
CA TRP A 28 11.21 2.76 -8.91
C TRP A 28 12.58 2.50 -8.27
N GLN A 29 13.47 3.49 -8.35
CA GLN A 29 14.79 3.41 -7.74
C GLN A 29 14.78 4.07 -6.36
N LEU A 30 15.32 3.39 -5.36
CA LEU A 30 15.47 3.90 -4.00
C LEU A 30 16.93 3.94 -3.60
N LYS A 31 17.35 5.05 -2.98
CA LYS A 31 18.65 5.17 -2.29
C LYS A 31 18.39 5.48 -0.84
N LEU A 32 18.91 4.62 0.04
CA LEU A 32 18.77 4.70 1.48
C LEU A 32 20.15 4.93 2.10
N LYS A 33 20.27 5.93 2.95
CA LYS A 33 21.48 6.19 3.74
C LYS A 33 21.12 6.61 5.17
N GLY A 34 21.59 5.87 6.16
CA GLY A 34 21.31 6.15 7.57
C GLY A 34 22.11 5.27 8.52
N GLU A 35 21.92 5.45 9.82
CA GLU A 35 22.64 4.68 10.85
C GLU A 35 22.26 3.19 10.86
N ARG A 36 21.02 2.86 10.48
CA ARG A 36 20.49 1.48 10.58
C ARG A 36 20.18 0.85 9.24
N LEU A 37 19.74 1.61 8.24
CA LEU A 37 19.28 1.06 6.98
C LEU A 37 19.99 1.76 5.80
N ASN A 38 20.73 1.01 5.01
CA ASN A 38 21.50 1.49 3.88
C ASN A 38 21.24 0.63 2.66
N GLY A 39 21.16 1.22 1.47
CA GLY A 39 20.89 0.43 0.28
C GLY A 39 20.66 1.23 -0.99
N LYS A 40 20.72 0.52 -2.11
CA LYS A 40 20.29 0.99 -3.43
C LYS A 40 19.42 -0.11 -4.03
N LEU A 41 18.15 0.18 -4.21
CA LEU A 41 17.15 -0.77 -4.66
C LEU A 41 16.50 -0.30 -5.96
N THR A 42 16.09 -1.25 -6.78
CA THR A 42 15.18 -1.02 -7.90
C THR A 42 14.00 -1.98 -7.78
N LEU A 43 12.79 -1.42 -7.75
CA LEU A 43 11.55 -2.14 -7.93
C LEU A 43 11.29 -2.24 -9.42
N GLN A 44 11.24 -3.46 -9.94
CA GLN A 44 11.10 -3.72 -11.37
C GLN A 44 9.64 -4.04 -11.70
N ALA A 45 9.02 -3.23 -12.54
CA ALA A 45 7.65 -3.41 -13.00
C ALA A 45 7.53 -4.41 -14.16
N GLY A 46 8.66 -4.78 -14.76
CA GLY A 46 8.72 -5.73 -15.87
C GLY A 46 8.35 -5.10 -17.22
N PRO A 47 8.33 -5.91 -18.29
CA PRO A 47 8.17 -5.40 -19.66
C PRO A 47 6.75 -4.91 -20.00
N ALA A 48 5.73 -5.39 -19.28
CA ALA A 48 4.33 -5.04 -19.51
C ALA A 48 3.65 -4.66 -18.17
N PRO A 49 4.06 -3.53 -17.56
CA PRO A 49 3.63 -3.16 -16.22
C PRO A 49 2.13 -2.85 -16.20
N GLN A 50 1.44 -3.35 -15.17
CA GLN A 50 -0.02 -3.15 -15.01
C GLN A 50 -0.35 -2.43 -13.71
N PRO A 51 0.16 -1.22 -13.45
CA PRO A 51 -0.19 -0.48 -12.25
C PRO A 51 -1.69 -0.17 -12.22
N LEU A 52 -2.26 -0.10 -11.04
CA LEU A 52 -3.54 0.53 -10.84
C LEU A 52 -3.31 2.04 -10.92
N ALA A 53 -4.08 2.74 -11.74
CA ALA A 53 -4.11 4.20 -11.78
C ALA A 53 -5.57 4.65 -11.85
N LEU A 54 -5.93 5.61 -11.01
CA LEU A 54 -7.29 6.12 -10.91
C LEU A 54 -7.23 7.63 -10.62
N CYS A 55 -8.10 8.39 -11.28
CA CYS A 55 -8.34 9.81 -10.99
C CYS A 55 -9.84 10.02 -10.80
N THR A 56 -10.26 10.51 -9.63
CA THR A 56 -11.69 10.66 -9.26
C THR A 56 -11.95 12.05 -8.70
N ALA A 57 -13.21 12.49 -8.76
CA ALA A 57 -13.65 13.65 -8.01
C ALA A 57 -13.75 13.32 -6.51
N THR A 58 -13.22 14.19 -5.66
CA THR A 58 -13.28 14.07 -4.19
C THR A 58 -13.87 15.32 -3.56
N GLY A 59 -15.20 15.43 -3.67
CA GLY A 59 -15.95 16.64 -3.30
C GLY A 59 -16.28 17.51 -4.52
N TYR A 60 -16.93 18.64 -4.30
CA TYR A 60 -17.40 19.51 -5.39
C TYR A 60 -16.25 20.17 -6.17
N ASN A 61 -15.19 20.60 -5.46
CA ASN A 61 -14.03 21.29 -6.03
C ASN A 61 -12.72 20.49 -5.89
N GLY A 62 -12.81 19.18 -5.63
CA GLY A 62 -11.67 18.33 -5.29
C GLY A 62 -11.49 17.16 -6.23
N TRP A 63 -10.27 16.64 -6.30
CA TRP A 63 -9.94 15.43 -7.05
C TRP A 63 -8.84 14.66 -6.34
N THR A 64 -8.79 13.35 -6.57
CA THR A 64 -7.74 12.47 -6.08
C THR A 64 -7.24 11.59 -7.21
N TYR A 65 -5.93 11.52 -7.34
CA TYR A 65 -5.22 10.58 -8.18
C TYR A 65 -4.45 9.62 -7.29
N THR A 66 -4.50 8.33 -7.63
CA THR A 66 -3.60 7.33 -7.06
C THR A 66 -3.00 6.47 -8.17
N GLN A 67 -1.73 6.10 -8.01
CA GLN A 67 -1.09 5.05 -8.78
C GLN A 67 -0.38 4.08 -7.85
N LYS A 68 -0.74 2.80 -7.93
CA LYS A 68 -0.20 1.76 -7.07
C LYS A 68 0.21 0.54 -7.86
N HIS A 69 1.25 -0.14 -7.38
CA HIS A 69 1.66 -1.42 -7.90
C HIS A 69 2.34 -2.22 -6.80
N ASN A 70 1.90 -3.47 -6.61
CA ASN A 70 2.46 -4.39 -5.63
C ASN A 70 3.09 -5.60 -6.31
N ALA A 71 3.77 -6.44 -5.52
CA ALA A 71 4.47 -7.66 -5.98
C ALA A 71 5.55 -7.39 -7.03
N LEU A 72 6.22 -6.25 -6.94
CA LEU A 72 7.34 -5.89 -7.79
C LEU A 72 8.61 -6.59 -7.31
N LYS A 73 9.36 -7.15 -8.25
CA LYS A 73 10.67 -7.74 -7.96
C LYS A 73 11.63 -6.66 -7.47
N VAL A 74 12.34 -6.96 -6.39
CA VAL A 74 13.36 -6.07 -5.85
C VAL A 74 14.74 -6.54 -6.31
N THR A 75 15.56 -5.59 -6.79
CA THR A 75 16.97 -5.83 -7.11
C THR A 75 17.86 -4.78 -6.46
N GLY A 76 19.15 -5.07 -6.34
CA GLY A 76 20.14 -4.19 -5.74
C GLY A 76 20.64 -4.70 -4.39
N SER A 77 20.88 -3.81 -3.44
CA SER A 77 21.40 -4.16 -2.13
C SER A 77 20.71 -3.41 -1.00
N LEU A 78 20.46 -4.11 0.11
CA LEU A 78 19.93 -3.57 1.35
C LEU A 78 20.72 -4.12 2.51
N GLN A 79 21.02 -3.27 3.48
CA GLN A 79 21.75 -3.64 4.69
C GLN A 79 21.04 -3.08 5.91
N TYR A 80 20.88 -3.91 6.93
CA TYR A 80 20.40 -3.52 8.25
C TYR A 80 21.52 -3.64 9.28
N ARG A 81 21.92 -2.51 9.88
CA ARG A 81 23.05 -2.42 10.82
C ARG A 81 24.30 -3.12 10.26
N ASP A 82 24.68 -2.73 9.04
CA ASP A 82 25.81 -3.24 8.26
C ASP A 82 25.75 -4.73 7.89
N LYS A 83 24.63 -5.41 8.18
CA LYS A 83 24.38 -6.79 7.73
C LYS A 83 23.59 -6.79 6.43
N PRO A 84 24.09 -7.45 5.36
CA PRO A 84 23.33 -7.59 4.13
C PRO A 84 22.04 -8.38 4.38
N LEU A 85 20.95 -7.94 3.77
CA LEU A 85 19.70 -8.68 3.71
C LEU A 85 19.63 -9.41 2.39
N ASP A 86 19.14 -10.65 2.42
CA ASP A 86 18.82 -11.38 1.20
C ASP A 86 17.54 -10.79 0.58
N LEU A 87 17.62 -10.52 -0.72
CA LEU A 87 16.54 -9.93 -1.51
C LEU A 87 16.04 -10.88 -2.60
N SER A 88 16.53 -12.13 -2.64
CA SER A 88 16.17 -13.14 -3.63
C SER A 88 14.66 -13.31 -3.81
N GLU A 89 13.95 -13.41 -2.68
CA GLU A 89 12.49 -13.55 -2.59
C GLU A 89 11.78 -12.23 -2.21
N ALA A 90 12.51 -11.11 -2.19
CA ALA A 90 11.94 -9.85 -1.76
C ALA A 90 11.03 -9.25 -2.85
N LEU A 91 9.80 -8.93 -2.42
CA LEU A 91 8.84 -8.19 -3.20
C LEU A 91 8.56 -6.84 -2.54
N ALA A 92 8.17 -5.87 -3.35
CA ALA A 92 7.78 -4.57 -2.85
C ALA A 92 6.62 -3.99 -3.67
N GLY A 93 6.07 -2.89 -3.17
CA GLY A 93 5.12 -2.09 -3.90
C GLY A 93 5.39 -0.61 -3.72
N TYR A 94 4.76 0.20 -4.55
CA TYR A 94 4.70 1.64 -4.37
C TYR A 94 3.26 2.11 -4.30
N ASP A 95 3.05 3.20 -3.55
CA ASP A 95 1.82 3.95 -3.49
C ASP A 95 2.15 5.42 -3.75
N PHE A 96 1.64 5.94 -4.87
CA PHE A 96 1.69 7.36 -5.17
C PHE A 96 0.28 7.92 -5.11
N SER A 97 0.12 9.04 -4.43
CA SER A 97 -1.15 9.75 -4.36
C SER A 97 -0.94 11.26 -4.51
N ALA A 98 -1.86 11.93 -5.19
CA ALA A 98 -1.88 13.36 -5.40
C ALA A 98 -3.33 13.86 -5.47
N GLY A 99 -3.58 15.11 -5.10
CA GLY A 99 -4.91 15.70 -5.28
C GLY A 99 -5.29 16.76 -4.26
N TYR A 100 -6.51 17.25 -4.41
CA TYR A 100 -7.21 18.11 -3.48
C TYR A 100 -8.36 17.32 -2.85
N MET A 101 -8.06 16.63 -1.75
CA MET A 101 -9.02 15.80 -1.02
C MET A 101 -10.03 16.66 -0.25
N ARG A 102 -11.08 16.02 0.27
CA ARG A 102 -12.08 16.67 1.13
C ARG A 102 -11.42 17.16 2.42
N ARG A 103 -11.86 18.31 2.93
CA ARG A 103 -11.37 18.91 4.17
C ARG A 103 -11.25 17.91 5.32
N GLU A 104 -12.25 17.05 5.48
CA GLU A 104 -12.19 15.89 6.37
C GLU A 104 -12.10 14.64 5.52
N THR A 105 -11.01 13.89 5.71
CA THR A 105 -10.73 12.68 4.94
C THR A 105 -10.35 11.56 5.90
N SER A 106 -10.89 10.37 5.65
CA SER A 106 -10.50 9.18 6.38
C SER A 106 -10.44 7.99 5.43
N TRP A 107 -9.53 7.07 5.72
CA TRP A 107 -9.45 5.81 5.01
C TRP A 107 -9.05 4.69 5.93
N ARG A 108 -9.43 3.50 5.50
CA ARG A 108 -8.79 2.25 5.87
C ARG A 108 -8.14 1.65 4.64
N TRP A 109 -6.99 1.04 4.83
CA TRP A 109 -6.22 0.47 3.73
C TRP A 109 -5.54 -0.83 4.15
N GLY A 110 -5.31 -1.73 3.20
CA GLY A 110 -4.62 -2.99 3.36
C GLY A 110 -3.77 -3.28 2.13
N SER A 111 -2.55 -3.79 2.36
CA SER A 111 -1.57 -4.02 1.31
C SER A 111 -0.70 -5.23 1.56
N ILE A 112 -0.48 -6.01 0.50
CA ILE A 112 0.36 -7.21 0.52
C ILE A 112 1.29 -7.16 -0.68
N SER A 113 2.54 -7.58 -0.48
CA SER A 113 3.46 -8.04 -1.51
C SER A 113 4.15 -9.28 -0.95
N ALA A 114 3.78 -10.46 -1.44
CA ALA A 114 4.22 -11.74 -0.88
C ALA A 114 4.39 -12.81 -1.95
N GLN A 115 5.28 -13.75 -1.69
CA GLN A 115 5.43 -14.96 -2.50
C GLN A 115 4.42 -16.00 -2.00
N LEU A 116 3.50 -16.43 -2.87
CA LEU A 116 2.56 -17.53 -2.60
C LEU A 116 2.96 -18.78 -3.41
N PRO A 117 2.39 -19.96 -3.11
CA PRO A 117 2.56 -21.15 -3.95
C PRO A 117 2.15 -20.92 -5.42
N GLU A 118 1.17 -20.04 -5.66
CA GLU A 118 0.74 -19.62 -7.00
C GLU A 118 1.67 -18.64 -7.70
N GLY A 119 2.62 -18.05 -6.98
CA GLY A 119 3.56 -17.06 -7.48
C GLY A 119 3.53 -15.73 -6.73
N ALA A 120 4.06 -14.68 -7.36
CA ALA A 120 4.17 -13.36 -6.77
C ALA A 120 2.77 -12.72 -6.66
N PHE A 121 2.36 -12.40 -5.43
CA PHE A 121 1.03 -11.91 -5.11
C PHE A 121 1.07 -10.51 -4.51
N GLY A 122 0.30 -9.61 -5.09
CA GLY A 122 0.11 -8.24 -4.65
C GLY A 122 -1.35 -7.97 -4.34
N LEU A 123 -1.62 -7.18 -3.31
CA LEU A 123 -2.98 -6.78 -2.95
C LEU A 123 -3.03 -5.31 -2.55
N ASN A 124 -4.04 -4.60 -3.03
CA ASN A 124 -4.39 -3.26 -2.57
C ASN A 124 -5.89 -3.20 -2.29
N LEU A 125 -6.27 -2.95 -1.04
CA LEU A 125 -7.65 -2.79 -0.59
C LEU A 125 -7.77 -1.47 0.16
N ALA A 126 -8.71 -0.62 -0.23
CA ALA A 126 -8.98 0.66 0.38
C ALA A 126 -10.48 0.85 0.59
N CYS A 127 -10.82 1.65 1.60
CA CYS A 127 -12.17 2.10 1.87
C CYS A 127 -12.11 3.53 2.40
N GLY A 128 -12.71 4.50 1.69
CA GLY A 128 -12.96 5.86 2.20
C GLY A 128 -12.77 6.98 1.20
N VAL A 129 -11.64 7.05 0.48
CA VAL A 129 -11.31 8.20 -0.38
C VAL A 129 -12.03 8.13 -1.73
N ASN A 130 -11.82 7.04 -2.47
CA ASN A 130 -12.22 6.89 -3.88
C ASN A 130 -13.61 6.25 -4.09
N GLU A 131 -14.43 6.10 -3.04
CA GLU A 131 -15.63 5.22 -3.04
C GLU A 131 -16.92 5.85 -3.59
N THR A 132 -16.84 6.95 -4.36
CA THR A 132 -18.02 7.49 -5.05
C THR A 132 -18.08 6.94 -6.48
N GLY A 133 -18.57 5.70 -6.62
CA GLY A 133 -18.78 5.05 -7.92
C GLY A 133 -17.54 4.38 -8.53
N THR A 134 -16.40 4.45 -7.86
CA THR A 134 -15.14 3.80 -8.26
C THR A 134 -14.46 3.18 -7.04
N THR A 135 -13.43 2.38 -7.25
CA THR A 135 -12.58 1.86 -6.16
C THR A 135 -11.14 1.83 -6.62
N GLU A 136 -10.21 1.88 -5.67
CA GLU A 136 -8.79 1.59 -5.92
C GLU A 136 -8.45 0.13 -5.57
N ASN A 137 -9.42 -0.78 -5.58
CA ASN A 137 -9.22 -2.15 -5.11
C ASN A 137 -8.75 -3.04 -6.27
N CYS A 138 -7.63 -3.72 -6.08
CA CYS A 138 -7.16 -4.73 -7.03
C CYS A 138 -6.16 -5.69 -6.38
N LEU A 139 -5.92 -6.80 -7.06
CA LEU A 139 -4.82 -7.70 -6.79
C LEU A 139 -3.93 -7.83 -8.02
N TRP A 140 -2.70 -8.26 -7.81
CA TRP A 140 -1.78 -8.69 -8.86
C TRP A 140 -1.38 -10.13 -8.58
N LEU A 141 -1.43 -10.99 -9.59
CA LEU A 141 -0.87 -12.33 -9.52
C LEU A 141 0.06 -12.52 -10.71
N ASN A 142 1.35 -12.77 -10.44
CA ASN A 142 2.38 -12.93 -11.48
C ASN A 142 2.41 -11.75 -12.48
N GLY A 143 2.19 -10.54 -11.98
CA GLY A 143 2.17 -9.30 -12.78
C GLY A 143 0.84 -8.96 -13.45
N GLU A 144 -0.14 -9.88 -13.45
CA GLU A 144 -1.47 -9.63 -14.00
C GLU A 144 -2.38 -8.95 -12.96
N LYS A 145 -2.88 -7.75 -13.28
CA LYS A 145 -3.80 -7.00 -12.42
C LYS A 145 -5.23 -7.47 -12.60
N GLN A 146 -5.92 -7.73 -11.49
CA GLN A 146 -7.35 -7.98 -11.46
C GLN A 146 -8.05 -6.94 -10.57
N LEU A 147 -9.00 -6.22 -11.15
CA LEU A 147 -9.81 -5.25 -10.41
C LEU A 147 -10.76 -5.96 -9.44
N LEU A 148 -10.96 -5.36 -8.28
CA LEU A 148 -11.85 -5.84 -7.23
C LEU A 148 -12.93 -4.79 -6.95
N GLY A 149 -14.09 -5.25 -6.51
CA GLY A 149 -15.20 -4.37 -6.13
C GLY A 149 -14.93 -3.58 -4.84
N PRO A 150 -15.92 -2.81 -4.37
CA PRO A 150 -15.86 -2.13 -3.08
C PRO A 150 -15.64 -3.13 -1.94
N VAL A 151 -14.82 -2.72 -0.96
CA VAL A 151 -14.49 -3.53 0.22
C VAL A 151 -14.88 -2.79 1.49
N SER A 152 -15.55 -3.47 2.40
CA SER A 152 -15.77 -3.03 3.77
C SER A 152 -14.55 -3.41 4.61
N ILE A 153 -14.01 -2.44 5.35
CA ILE A 153 -12.91 -2.67 6.30
C ILE A 153 -13.38 -2.24 7.69
N SER A 154 -13.52 -3.23 8.58
CA SER A 154 -13.99 -3.06 9.96
C SER A 154 -12.86 -3.34 10.93
N LEU A 155 -12.69 -2.45 11.91
CA LEU A 155 -11.75 -2.60 13.02
C LEU A 155 -12.36 -2.03 14.29
N ASN A 156 -11.92 -2.53 15.44
CA ASN A 156 -12.23 -1.93 16.73
C ASN A 156 -11.09 -1.00 17.17
N ARG A 157 -11.28 0.31 17.04
CA ARG A 157 -10.27 1.30 17.45
C ARG A 157 -9.96 1.30 18.95
N GLN A 158 -10.87 0.79 19.80
CA GLN A 158 -10.67 0.65 21.25
C GLN A 158 -9.84 -0.61 21.60
N HIS A 159 -9.85 -1.61 20.73
CA HIS A 159 -9.09 -2.85 20.88
C HIS A 159 -8.19 -3.07 19.67
N SER A 160 -7.10 -2.31 19.60
CA SER A 160 -6.20 -2.26 18.43
C SER A 160 -5.44 -3.57 18.12
N THR A 161 -5.54 -4.58 18.99
CA THR A 161 -4.97 -5.92 18.80
C THR A 161 -6.00 -6.92 18.24
N GLN A 162 -7.28 -6.56 18.18
CA GLN A 162 -8.30 -7.43 17.58
C GLN A 162 -8.13 -7.48 16.06
N PRO A 163 -8.43 -8.63 15.43
CA PRO A 163 -8.39 -8.76 13.98
C PRO A 163 -9.30 -7.74 13.29
N TRP A 164 -8.84 -7.20 12.17
CA TRP A 164 -9.66 -6.41 11.27
C TRP A 164 -10.35 -7.35 10.29
N GLN A 165 -11.55 -7.00 9.84
CA GLN A 165 -12.28 -7.77 8.85
C GLN A 165 -12.35 -6.99 7.54
N PHE A 166 -11.99 -7.65 6.45
CA PHE A 166 -12.13 -7.17 5.08
C PHE A 166 -13.15 -8.06 4.37
N SER A 167 -14.17 -7.46 3.76
CA SER A 167 -15.18 -8.21 2.99
C SER A 167 -15.72 -7.41 1.81
N SER A 168 -16.11 -8.11 0.74
CA SER A 168 -16.80 -7.51 -0.40
C SER A 168 -18.23 -8.05 -0.52
N ALA A 169 -19.14 -7.25 -1.07
CA ALA A 169 -20.56 -7.61 -1.19
C ALA A 169 -20.81 -8.80 -2.15
N ASP A 170 -19.92 -9.00 -3.11
CA ASP A 170 -19.93 -10.14 -4.04
C ASP A 170 -19.29 -11.41 -3.45
N ASN A 171 -18.88 -11.39 -2.17
CA ASN A 171 -18.22 -12.49 -1.46
C ASN A 171 -16.88 -12.93 -2.07
N ARG A 172 -16.28 -12.13 -2.96
CA ARG A 172 -14.95 -12.42 -3.51
C ARG A 172 -13.83 -12.18 -2.52
N ILE A 173 -14.05 -11.37 -1.47
CA ILE A 173 -13.06 -11.06 -0.44
C ILE A 173 -13.64 -11.46 0.92
N ASN A 174 -12.91 -12.28 1.66
CA ASN A 174 -13.14 -12.55 3.07
C ASN A 174 -11.79 -12.74 3.76
N LEU A 175 -11.23 -11.67 4.30
CA LEU A 175 -9.91 -11.67 4.94
C LEU A 175 -9.98 -11.10 6.35
N GLN A 176 -9.09 -11.60 7.18
CA GLN A 176 -8.76 -11.02 8.47
C GLN A 176 -7.32 -10.52 8.47
N PHE A 177 -7.08 -9.40 9.15
CA PHE A 177 -5.74 -8.90 9.42
C PHE A 177 -5.50 -8.90 10.92
N LEU A 178 -4.47 -9.62 11.39
CA LEU A 178 -4.05 -9.64 12.78
C LEU A 178 -2.91 -8.62 12.98
N PRO A 179 -3.14 -7.50 13.70
CA PRO A 179 -2.10 -6.51 13.93
C PRO A 179 -1.04 -7.02 14.91
N GLN A 180 0.26 -6.82 14.58
CA GLN A 180 1.38 -7.22 15.45
C GLN A 180 2.19 -6.02 15.95
N GLN A 181 2.46 -5.05 15.07
CA GLN A 181 3.18 -3.82 15.38
C GLN A 181 2.40 -2.63 14.85
N CYS A 182 2.49 -1.49 15.54
CA CYS A 182 1.81 -0.27 15.13
C CYS A 182 2.74 0.94 15.26
N ARG A 183 2.91 1.67 14.15
CA ARG A 183 3.41 3.03 14.15
C ARG A 183 2.21 3.97 14.18
N GLN A 184 2.15 4.82 15.20
CA GLN A 184 1.09 5.81 15.33
C GLN A 184 1.63 7.24 15.43
N GLU A 185 0.91 8.19 14.86
CA GLU A 185 1.18 9.61 14.96
C GLU A 185 -0.14 10.38 15.07
N ARG A 186 -0.28 11.18 16.13
CA ARG A 186 -1.48 11.97 16.40
C ARG A 186 -1.13 13.43 16.59
N LEU A 187 -1.80 14.29 15.83
CA LEU A 187 -1.67 15.73 15.88
C LEU A 187 -3.05 16.37 15.97
N ASN A 188 -3.22 17.37 16.85
CA ASN A 188 -4.44 18.17 16.91
C ASN A 188 -4.07 19.62 17.25
N LEU A 189 -4.21 20.51 16.27
CA LEU A 189 -3.91 21.94 16.36
C LEU A 189 -5.19 22.78 16.14
N GLY A 190 -6.36 22.22 16.44
CA GLY A 190 -7.65 22.87 16.19
C GLY A 190 -8.06 22.73 14.71
N LEU A 191 -7.64 23.65 13.86
CA LEU A 191 -8.00 23.64 12.42
C LEU A 191 -7.37 22.47 11.66
N LEU A 192 -6.19 22.03 12.11
CA LEU A 192 -5.45 20.88 11.57
C LEU A 192 -5.53 19.72 12.55
N ALA A 193 -5.89 18.53 12.08
CA ALA A 193 -5.84 17.31 12.86
C ALA A 193 -5.39 16.12 12.00
N SER A 194 -4.63 15.22 12.59
CA SER A 194 -4.21 13.96 11.97
C SER A 194 -4.18 12.85 13.02
N ASN A 195 -4.68 11.68 12.68
CA ASN A 195 -4.59 10.47 13.47
C ASN A 195 -4.23 9.33 12.51
N PHE A 196 -2.94 9.10 12.35
CA PHE A 196 -2.40 8.06 11.49
C PHE A 196 -1.95 6.86 12.31
N ARG A 197 -2.40 5.68 11.90
CA ARG A 197 -1.95 4.39 12.44
C ARG A 197 -1.63 3.46 11.28
N GLN A 198 -0.38 3.02 11.20
CA GLN A 198 0.08 2.03 10.25
C GLN A 198 0.52 0.79 11.02
N TYR A 199 -0.05 -0.34 10.65
CA TYR A 199 0.15 -1.62 11.27
C TYR A 199 0.95 -2.53 10.36
N CYS A 200 1.91 -3.23 10.94
CA CYS A 200 2.48 -4.45 10.35
C CYS A 200 1.82 -5.64 11.03
N GLY A 201 1.47 -6.64 10.24
CA GLY A 201 0.79 -7.84 10.73
C GLY A 201 0.58 -8.83 9.60
N GLU A 202 -0.42 -9.69 9.77
CA GLU A 202 -0.63 -10.85 8.90
C GLU A 202 -2.07 -10.93 8.42
N PHE A 203 -2.24 -11.26 7.14
CA PHE A 203 -3.52 -11.51 6.50
C PHE A 203 -3.80 -13.02 6.38
N SER A 204 -5.01 -13.42 6.75
CA SER A 204 -5.52 -14.79 6.57
C SER A 204 -6.94 -14.77 6.00
N GLY A 205 -7.31 -15.75 5.20
CA GLY A 205 -8.65 -15.88 4.62
C GLY A 205 -8.65 -16.28 3.16
N GLU A 206 -9.64 -15.82 2.40
CA GLU A 206 -9.80 -16.17 0.98
C GLU A 206 -10.06 -14.95 0.09
N ILE A 207 -9.50 -15.00 -1.12
CA ILE A 207 -9.81 -14.07 -2.21
C ILE A 207 -10.14 -14.86 -3.48
N GLN A 208 -11.22 -14.53 -4.17
CA GLN A 208 -11.62 -15.15 -5.43
C GLN A 208 -11.09 -14.37 -6.64
N LEU A 209 -10.30 -15.05 -7.47
CA LEU A 209 -9.80 -14.57 -8.75
C LEU A 209 -10.92 -14.44 -9.79
N ASN A 210 -10.66 -13.70 -10.88
CA ASN A 210 -11.59 -13.59 -12.01
C ASN A 210 -11.91 -14.96 -12.65
N SER A 211 -11.00 -15.93 -12.56
CA SER A 211 -11.22 -17.30 -13.02
C SER A 211 -12.18 -18.11 -12.15
N GLY A 212 -12.60 -17.57 -11.00
CA GLY A 212 -13.39 -18.26 -9.99
C GLY A 212 -12.55 -19.07 -8.99
N LYS A 213 -11.24 -19.27 -9.23
CA LYS A 213 -10.32 -19.91 -8.27
C LYS A 213 -10.24 -19.06 -7.00
N LYS A 214 -10.30 -19.72 -5.84
CA LYS A 214 -10.02 -19.11 -4.53
C LYS A 214 -8.54 -19.23 -4.19
N LEU A 215 -7.90 -18.11 -3.87
CA LEU A 215 -6.60 -18.06 -3.22
C LEU A 215 -6.80 -18.05 -1.72
N LYS A 216 -6.11 -18.95 -1.01
CA LYS A 216 -6.09 -18.98 0.44
C LYS A 216 -4.86 -18.23 0.94
N LEU A 217 -5.07 -17.24 1.80
CA LEU A 217 -4.01 -16.58 2.55
C LEU A 217 -3.96 -17.21 3.94
N ASP A 218 -2.75 -17.55 4.38
CA ASP A 218 -2.49 -18.04 5.74
C ASP A 218 -1.28 -17.31 6.28
N GLN A 219 -1.53 -16.41 7.24
CA GLN A 219 -0.51 -15.62 7.94
C GLN A 219 0.44 -14.88 6.99
N ILE A 220 -0.11 -14.29 5.92
CA ILE A 220 0.67 -13.60 4.91
C ILE A 220 1.03 -12.20 5.41
N PRO A 221 2.33 -11.83 5.53
CA PRO A 221 2.72 -10.52 6.00
C PRO A 221 2.16 -9.39 5.13
N GLY A 222 1.72 -8.32 5.77
CA GLY A 222 1.19 -7.16 5.08
C GLY A 222 1.09 -5.92 5.97
N LEU A 223 0.63 -4.85 5.36
CA LEU A 223 0.38 -3.57 6.01
C LEU A 223 -1.12 -3.30 6.06
N ALA A 224 -1.56 -2.68 7.14
CA ALA A 224 -2.89 -2.08 7.22
C ALA A 224 -2.81 -0.67 7.79
N GLU A 225 -3.67 0.23 7.33
CA GLU A 225 -3.71 1.61 7.81
C GLU A 225 -5.11 2.00 8.23
N ASP A 226 -5.16 2.81 9.28
CA ASP A 226 -6.34 3.54 9.73
C ASP A 226 -5.94 5.00 9.87
N HIS A 227 -6.55 5.87 9.07
CA HIS A 227 -6.20 7.28 9.04
C HIS A 227 -7.42 8.19 9.08
N PHE A 228 -7.24 9.30 9.78
CA PHE A 228 -8.10 10.46 9.71
C PHE A 228 -7.24 11.72 9.61
N ALA A 229 -7.57 12.60 8.69
CA ALA A 229 -6.99 13.93 8.56
C ALA A 229 -8.06 15.01 8.38
N ARG A 230 -7.77 16.18 8.92
CA ARG A 230 -8.52 17.41 8.78
C ARG A 230 -7.58 18.58 8.58
N TRP A 231 -7.88 19.45 7.62
CA TRP A 231 -7.15 20.69 7.35
C TRP A 231 -8.05 21.90 7.13
#